data_AF-A0AAY4C6M6-F1
#
_entry.id   AF-A0AAY4C6M6-F1
#
_cell.length_a   1.000
_cell.length_b   1.000
_cell.length_c   1.000
_cell.angle_alpha   90.00
_cell.angle_beta   90.00
_cell.angle_gamma   90.00
#
_symmetry.space_group_name_H-M   'P 1'
#
loop_
_entity.id
_entity.type
_entity.pdbx_description
1 polymer ?
#
loop_
_entity_poly.entity_id
_entity_poly.type
_entity_poly.pdbx_seq_one_letter_code
_entity_poly.pdbx_strand_id
1 'polypeptide(L)'
;MTQNSMTELQSGSDGLEQESQISGSPGPLETRNGSLWERIWRAGLTAGGFFSLYIISQILGIWVLYMLNGYHAFPAAHKVLDLLQYLLASSDQDSSSQAQVEVWRVETLCPLLATLFLGVVILGTGALFCIRTLVPGSQPNFHDDRRQSMSRQPSFTYSEWTDVKQEDFFDLDPVPETPVFDCFMDMKGDSDPGTLSVKPVGLQERRGSNVSLTLDMCTPGTTEPYGALLSPREQSTQEYLQKASHVLTAAELHSRALDDAGLQAEFYETPMNFVDPKEYNIPGVVRKNRYKTILPNTHSRVCLKATDNDDFLSTYINANYLLGYGGEEKVYIATQGPTVNTVTDFWRMVWQEHSPIIVMITNIEEKNEKCTEYWPEDTATYEDIEVTVKEVIQADDYSLRTFTVKCDSEERSLRQYWYTSWPDQKTPDKAPPLLELVHAVEEARQQAPPQSGPVIVHCSAGIGRTGCFIATTILCKQLKNEGVVDILRTTSQLRLDRGGMIQTAEQYQFVHHVLSLYEKQLSCATEE
;
A
#
# COMPACT_ATOMS: atom_id res chain seq x y z
N MET A 1 66.65 12.72 -0.89
CA MET A 1 67.75 13.61 -0.45
C MET A 1 67.56 14.92 -1.17
N THR A 2 66.79 15.85 -0.58
CA THR A 2 67.27 17.09 0.12
C THR A 2 67.69 18.15 -0.89
N GLN A 3 67.25 19.42 -0.88
CA GLN A 3 66.45 20.20 0.07
C GLN A 3 66.14 21.58 -0.58
N ASN A 4 64.96 22.14 -0.27
CA ASN A 4 64.61 23.55 0.01
C ASN A 4 65.19 24.72 -0.82
N SER A 5 64.34 25.68 -1.24
CA SER A 5 63.85 26.76 -0.35
C SER A 5 62.83 27.70 -1.03
N MET A 6 61.81 28.07 -0.26
CA MET A 6 60.91 29.23 -0.44
C MET A 6 61.60 30.55 -0.07
N THR A 7 61.13 31.68 -0.64
CA THR A 7 60.74 32.97 0.00
C THR A 7 60.26 33.94 -1.08
N GLU A 8 58.99 34.43 -1.05
CA GLU A 8 58.56 35.80 -0.64
C GLU A 8 58.91 36.92 -1.65
N LEU A 9 58.20 38.05 -1.84
CA LEU A 9 56.85 38.61 -1.63
C LEU A 9 56.92 40.03 -2.29
N GLN A 10 55.78 40.63 -2.65
CA GLN A 10 55.51 42.09 -2.84
C GLN A 10 55.37 42.73 -4.25
N SER A 11 54.10 43.09 -4.54
CA SER A 11 53.52 44.43 -4.82
C SER A 11 53.88 45.28 -6.05
N GLY A 12 52.82 45.82 -6.69
CA GLY A 12 52.79 47.04 -7.52
C GLY A 12 52.13 46.77 -8.88
N SER A 13 50.80 46.90 -9.04
CA SER A 13 50.01 48.12 -9.34
C SER A 13 50.02 48.57 -10.81
N ASP A 14 48.83 48.97 -11.28
CA ASP A 14 48.43 49.51 -12.59
C ASP A 14 48.23 48.44 -13.68
N GLY A 15 47.07 48.24 -14.29
CA GLY A 15 45.90 49.10 -14.49
C GLY A 15 45.55 48.98 -15.98
N LEU A 16 44.37 48.46 -16.32
CA LEU A 16 43.60 48.76 -17.53
C LEU A 16 42.29 47.95 -17.52
N GLU A 17 41.21 48.70 -17.42
CA GLU A 17 39.82 48.29 -17.46
C GLU A 17 39.43 47.80 -18.87
N GLN A 18 38.57 46.79 -18.94
CA GLN A 18 37.73 46.56 -20.10
C GLN A 18 36.32 46.17 -19.63
N GLU A 19 35.40 47.13 -19.75
CA GLU A 19 33.97 46.96 -19.50
C GLU A 19 33.35 45.95 -20.48
N SER A 20 32.46 45.09 -19.96
CA SER A 20 31.36 44.54 -20.74
C SER A 20 30.06 44.67 -19.94
N GLN A 21 29.17 45.53 -20.44
CA GLN A 21 27.84 45.80 -19.93
C GLN A 21 26.89 44.65 -20.27
N ILE A 22 26.14 44.15 -19.29
CA ILE A 22 24.85 43.48 -19.52
C ILE A 22 23.81 44.17 -18.63
N SER A 23 22.76 44.64 -19.28
CA SER A 23 21.65 45.41 -18.75
C SER A 23 20.61 44.52 -18.05
N GLY A 24 20.14 44.96 -16.87
CA GLY A 24 19.00 44.41 -16.17
C GLY A 24 18.31 45.49 -15.35
N SER A 25 17.09 45.84 -15.73
CA SER A 25 16.23 46.84 -15.07
C SER A 25 15.72 46.33 -13.71
N PRO A 26 15.65 47.15 -12.64
CA PRO A 26 15.15 46.72 -11.34
C PRO A 26 13.62 46.85 -11.25
N GLY A 27 12.93 45.76 -10.92
CA GLY A 27 11.52 45.73 -10.53
C GLY A 27 11.30 46.17 -9.07
N PRO A 28 10.07 46.56 -8.67
CA PRO A 28 9.82 47.31 -7.45
C PRO A 28 9.84 46.44 -6.18
N LEU A 29 10.44 46.98 -5.11
CA LEU A 29 10.45 46.45 -3.75
C LEU A 29 9.05 46.55 -3.12
N GLU A 30 8.30 45.45 -3.12
CA GLU A 30 7.12 45.29 -2.27
C GLU A 30 7.48 44.74 -0.88
N THR A 31 6.71 45.23 0.10
CA THR A 31 6.94 45.27 1.54
C THR A 31 6.92 43.91 2.26
N ARG A 32 8.08 43.44 2.71
CA ARG A 32 8.26 42.26 3.59
C ARG A 32 7.57 42.37 4.97
N ASN A 33 7.12 43.55 5.38
CA ASN A 33 6.43 43.77 6.67
C ASN A 33 4.92 43.43 6.65
N GLY A 34 4.26 43.41 5.49
CA GLY A 34 2.81 43.15 5.41
C GLY A 34 2.43 41.70 5.76
N SER A 35 3.24 40.73 5.32
CA SER A 35 2.95 39.30 5.50
C SER A 35 3.13 38.81 6.94
N LEU A 36 4.03 39.45 7.71
CA LEU A 36 4.33 39.05 9.09
C LEU A 36 3.27 39.59 10.05
N TRP A 37 2.79 40.81 9.84
CA TRP A 37 1.71 41.39 10.62
C TRP A 37 0.38 40.66 10.40
N GLU A 38 0.05 40.30 9.15
CA GLU A 38 -1.13 39.47 8.87
C GLU A 38 -1.06 38.08 9.53
N ARG A 39 0.13 37.47 9.58
CA ARG A 39 0.33 36.17 10.24
C ARG A 39 0.17 36.26 11.75
N ILE A 40 0.74 37.29 12.37
CA ILE A 40 0.57 37.55 13.82
C ILE A 40 -0.91 37.83 14.13
N TRP A 41 -1.58 38.64 13.31
CA TRP A 41 -2.99 38.94 13.47
C TRP A 41 -3.87 37.69 13.35
N ARG A 42 -3.63 36.82 12.35
CA ARG A 42 -4.35 35.54 12.20
C ARG A 42 -4.07 34.59 13.35
N ALA A 43 -2.81 34.45 13.79
CA ALA A 43 -2.45 33.63 14.94
C ALA A 43 -3.13 34.13 16.22
N GLY A 44 -3.21 35.45 16.42
CA GLY A 44 -3.90 36.07 17.55
C GLY A 44 -5.42 35.84 17.53
N LEU A 45 -6.07 36.01 16.38
CA LEU A 45 -7.50 35.73 16.20
C LEU A 45 -7.82 34.26 16.48
N THR A 46 -7.01 33.34 15.94
CA THR A 46 -7.23 31.91 16.12
C THR A 46 -6.96 31.48 17.58
N ALA A 47 -5.91 32.01 18.22
CA ALA A 47 -5.64 31.77 19.63
C ALA A 47 -6.78 32.28 20.52
N GLY A 48 -7.33 33.46 20.24
CA GLY A 48 -8.50 34.00 20.92
C GLY A 48 -9.75 33.13 20.74
N GLY A 49 -9.94 32.56 19.54
CA GLY A 49 -11.01 31.61 19.25
C GLY A 49 -10.92 30.32 20.06
N PHE A 50 -9.73 29.70 20.11
CA PHE A 50 -9.51 28.50 20.93
C PHE A 50 -9.63 28.76 22.43
N PHE A 51 -9.17 29.91 22.91
CA PHE A 51 -9.34 30.31 24.31
C PHE A 51 -10.82 30.52 24.67
N SER A 52 -11.59 31.13 23.77
CA SER A 52 -13.04 31.31 23.97
C SER A 52 -13.78 29.97 23.97
N LEU A 53 -13.43 29.06 23.05
CA LEU A 53 -13.98 27.69 23.02
C LEU A 53 -13.63 26.90 24.27
N TYR A 54 -12.41 27.05 24.78
CA TYR A 54 -11.99 26.45 26.05
C TYR A 54 -12.88 26.94 27.21
N ILE A 55 -13.05 28.26 27.36
CA ILE A 55 -13.89 28.84 28.43
C ILE A 55 -15.34 28.35 28.33
N ILE A 56 -15.93 28.39 27.12
CA ILE A 56 -17.31 27.94 26.90
C ILE A 56 -17.45 26.44 27.22
N SER A 57 -16.46 25.62 26.84
CA SER A 57 -16.46 24.18 27.14
C SER A 57 -16.42 23.90 28.65
N GLN A 58 -15.61 24.65 29.42
CA GLN A 58 -15.57 24.50 30.88
C GLN A 58 -16.90 24.93 31.53
N ILE A 59 -17.48 26.05 31.10
CA ILE A 59 -18.77 26.54 31.63
C ILE A 59 -19.89 25.54 31.33
N LEU A 60 -19.95 25.02 30.11
CA LEU A 60 -20.94 24.03 29.69
C LEU A 60 -20.77 22.71 30.47
N GLY A 61 -19.52 22.28 30.70
CA GLY A 61 -19.22 21.08 31.47
C GLY A 61 -19.69 21.18 32.93
N ILE A 62 -19.45 22.32 33.58
CA ILE A 62 -19.94 22.57 34.96
C ILE A 62 -21.47 22.66 34.98
N TRP A 63 -22.09 23.25 33.95
CA TRP A 63 -23.55 23.32 33.84
C TRP A 63 -24.19 21.93 33.72
N VAL A 64 -23.62 21.06 32.89
CA VAL A 64 -24.06 19.66 32.75
C VAL A 64 -23.83 18.87 34.05
N LEU A 65 -22.76 19.15 34.79
CA LEU A 65 -22.50 18.52 36.09
C LEU A 65 -23.57 18.87 37.13
N TYR A 66 -24.01 20.13 37.20
CA TYR A 66 -25.13 20.52 38.06
C TYR A 66 -26.45 19.85 37.62
N MET A 67 -26.67 19.69 36.31
CA MET A 67 -27.84 18.95 35.79
C MET A 67 -27.83 17.48 36.21
N LEU A 68 -26.68 16.82 36.15
CA LEU A 68 -26.51 15.41 36.55
C LEU A 68 -26.69 15.21 38.07
N ASN A 69 -26.43 16.26 38.87
CA ASN A 69 -26.69 16.28 40.31
C ASN A 69 -28.16 16.59 40.69
N GLY A 70 -29.09 16.52 39.73
CA GLY A 70 -30.53 16.61 39.99
C GLY A 70 -31.13 18.02 39.95
N TYR A 71 -30.36 19.02 39.53
CA TYR A 71 -30.89 20.38 39.31
C TYR A 71 -31.57 20.47 37.93
N HIS A 72 -32.66 21.22 37.82
CA HIS A 72 -33.25 21.58 36.52
C HIS A 72 -32.38 22.62 35.78
N ALA A 73 -32.54 22.75 34.46
CA ALA A 73 -31.67 23.54 33.57
C ALA A 73 -31.46 25.00 34.00
N PHE A 74 -32.55 25.66 34.40
CA PHE A 74 -32.51 27.07 34.83
C PHE A 74 -31.86 27.28 36.20
N PRO A 75 -32.20 26.49 37.25
CA PRO A 75 -31.47 26.51 38.52
C PRO A 75 -29.98 26.17 38.40
N ALA A 76 -29.63 25.19 37.55
CA ALA A 76 -28.24 24.82 37.28
C ALA A 76 -27.45 25.98 36.65
N ALA A 77 -28.06 26.70 35.70
CA ALA A 77 -27.42 27.86 35.07
C ALA A 77 -27.16 29.01 36.05
N HIS A 78 -28.09 29.26 36.99
CA HIS A 78 -27.90 30.28 38.04
C HIS A 78 -26.71 29.93 38.96
N LYS A 79 -26.58 28.65 39.35
CA LYS A 79 -25.46 28.19 40.18
C LYS A 79 -24.10 28.32 39.48
N VAL A 80 -24.05 28.09 38.17
CA VAL A 80 -22.83 28.30 37.36
C VAL A 80 -22.47 29.78 37.30
N LEU A 81 -23.47 30.66 37.17
CA LEU A 81 -23.28 32.11 37.14
C LEU A 81 -22.77 32.65 38.48
N ASP A 82 -23.34 32.18 39.60
CA ASP A 82 -22.89 32.52 40.96
C ASP A 82 -21.43 32.09 41.18
N LEU A 83 -21.05 30.90 40.70
CA LEU A 83 -19.68 30.38 40.78
C LEU A 83 -18.70 31.23 39.95
N LEU A 84 -19.10 31.63 38.74
CA LEU A 84 -18.30 32.51 37.88
C LEU A 84 -18.14 33.90 38.51
N GLN A 85 -19.19 34.44 39.12
CA GLN A 85 -19.16 35.71 39.83
C GLN A 85 -18.23 35.65 41.05
N TYR A 86 -18.23 34.52 41.79
CA TYR A 86 -17.31 34.28 42.89
C TYR A 86 -15.85 34.19 42.42
N LEU A 87 -15.56 33.52 41.30
CA LEU A 87 -14.21 33.40 40.76
C LEU A 87 -13.67 34.72 40.18
N LEU A 88 -14.54 35.59 39.66
CA LEU A 88 -14.17 36.89 39.11
C LEU A 88 -14.04 37.98 40.18
N ALA A 89 -14.70 37.81 41.34
CA ALA A 89 -14.57 38.72 42.48
C ALA A 89 -13.30 38.38 43.28
N SER A 90 -12.15 38.90 42.85
CA SER A 90 -10.93 38.83 43.65
C SER A 90 -10.98 39.83 44.81
N SER A 91 -10.65 39.34 46.01
CA SER A 91 -10.37 40.12 47.23
C SER A 91 -11.57 40.79 47.90
N ASP A 92 -12.34 40.05 48.70
CA ASP A 92 -12.54 40.44 50.11
C ASP A 92 -13.04 39.27 50.97
N GLN A 93 -12.59 39.30 52.22
CA GLN A 93 -12.76 38.28 53.27
C GLN A 93 -14.22 37.99 53.66
N ASP A 94 -14.39 36.78 54.21
CA ASP A 94 -15.49 36.31 55.05
C ASP A 94 -16.89 36.18 54.42
N SER A 95 -17.16 35.02 53.82
CA SER A 95 -18.43 34.31 54.06
C SER A 95 -18.46 32.86 53.55
N SER A 96 -18.72 31.95 54.49
CA SER A 96 -19.22 30.58 54.34
C SER A 96 -18.29 29.50 53.75
N SER A 97 -17.66 28.76 54.68
CA SER A 97 -17.00 27.46 54.50
C SER A 97 -17.92 26.32 54.02
N GLN A 98 -19.18 26.60 53.69
CA GLN A 98 -20.19 25.58 53.36
C GLN A 98 -20.29 25.31 51.84
N ALA A 99 -19.95 26.29 50.98
CA ALA A 99 -19.93 26.12 49.53
C ALA A 99 -18.69 25.37 49.00
N GLN A 100 -17.55 25.46 49.71
CA GLN A 100 -16.33 24.74 49.35
C GLN A 100 -16.44 23.21 49.57
N VAL A 101 -17.34 22.74 50.45
CA VAL A 101 -17.43 21.32 50.83
C VAL A 101 -18.29 20.50 49.85
N GLU A 102 -19.22 21.12 49.11
CA GLU A 102 -20.05 20.40 48.13
C GLU A 102 -19.34 20.11 46.81
N VAL A 103 -18.37 20.93 46.39
CA VAL A 103 -17.67 20.76 45.10
C VAL A 103 -16.68 19.59 45.12
N TRP A 104 -16.12 19.26 46.29
CA TRP A 104 -15.07 18.25 46.48
C TRP A 104 -15.60 16.87 46.93
N ARG A 105 -16.87 16.54 46.65
CA ARG A 105 -17.39 15.18 46.87
C ARG A 105 -16.81 14.25 45.80
N VAL A 106 -16.47 13.02 46.17
CA VAL A 106 -15.78 12.05 45.27
C VAL A 106 -16.57 11.75 43.98
N GLU A 107 -17.90 11.91 44.03
CA GLU A 107 -18.82 11.73 42.90
C GLU A 107 -18.75 12.85 41.84
N THR A 108 -18.19 14.03 42.17
CA THR A 108 -18.04 15.17 41.24
C THR A 108 -16.65 15.29 40.61
N LEU A 109 -15.66 14.48 41.03
CA LEU A 109 -14.28 14.54 40.53
C LEU A 109 -14.10 14.00 39.10
N CYS A 110 -14.77 12.92 38.75
CA CYS A 110 -14.67 12.29 37.42
C CYS A 110 -15.09 13.23 36.26
N PRO A 111 -16.26 13.90 36.31
CA PRO A 111 -16.63 14.84 35.25
C PRO A 111 -15.76 16.11 35.23
N LEU A 112 -15.25 16.57 36.37
CA LEU A 112 -14.29 17.68 36.45
C LEU A 112 -12.94 17.33 35.80
N LEU A 113 -12.47 16.09 35.97
CA LEU A 113 -11.27 15.59 35.29
C LEU A 113 -11.50 15.44 33.78
N ALA A 114 -12.70 15.05 33.36
CA ALA A 114 -13.05 14.95 31.94
C ALA A 114 -13.10 16.33 31.25
N THR A 115 -13.64 17.37 31.89
CA THR A 115 -13.61 18.73 31.35
C THR A 115 -12.20 19.31 31.33
N LEU A 116 -11.37 19.00 32.34
CA LEU A 116 -9.95 19.38 32.36
C LEU A 116 -9.18 18.73 31.20
N PHE A 117 -9.37 17.44 30.95
CA PHE A 117 -8.73 16.71 29.84
C PHE A 117 -9.14 17.27 28.48
N LEU A 118 -10.44 17.50 28.26
CA LEU A 118 -10.94 18.12 27.03
C LEU A 118 -10.34 19.52 26.83
N GLY A 119 -10.19 20.27 27.93
CA GLY A 119 -9.55 21.57 27.93
C GLY A 119 -8.07 21.54 27.52
N VAL A 120 -7.30 20.57 28.01
CA VAL A 120 -5.90 20.35 27.64
C VAL A 120 -5.77 20.01 26.15
N VAL A 121 -6.68 19.20 25.61
CA VAL A 121 -6.69 18.85 24.18
C VAL A 121 -6.99 20.07 23.30
N ILE A 122 -7.96 20.91 23.68
CA ILE A 122 -8.31 22.14 22.94
C ILE A 122 -7.16 23.15 22.96
N LEU A 123 -6.53 23.36 24.11
CA LEU A 123 -5.38 24.26 24.22
C LEU A 123 -4.14 23.71 23.50
N GLY A 124 -3.90 22.39 23.57
CA GLY A 124 -2.79 21.73 22.89
C GLY A 124 -2.90 21.81 21.37
N THR A 125 -4.11 21.57 20.82
CA THR A 125 -4.38 21.70 19.39
C THR A 125 -4.28 23.15 18.90
N GLY A 126 -4.78 24.11 19.68
CA GLY A 126 -4.62 25.54 19.42
C GLY A 126 -3.15 25.97 19.41
N ALA A 127 -2.36 25.53 20.40
CA ALA A 127 -0.92 25.84 20.47
C ALA A 127 -0.14 25.26 19.29
N LEU A 128 -0.43 24.02 18.88
CA LEU A 128 0.23 23.35 17.77
C LEU A 128 -0.09 24.02 16.42
N PHE A 129 -1.31 24.55 16.28
CA PHE A 129 -1.70 25.38 15.14
C PHE A 129 -0.99 26.75 15.13
N CYS A 130 -0.89 27.42 16.29
CA CYS A 130 -0.14 28.67 16.42
C CYS A 130 1.36 28.48 16.11
N ILE A 131 1.97 27.37 16.54
CA ILE A 131 3.37 27.04 16.24
C ILE A 131 3.56 26.82 14.73
N ARG A 132 2.66 26.07 14.07
CA ARG A 132 2.73 25.85 12.61
C ARG A 132 2.51 27.12 11.78
N THR A 133 1.78 28.11 12.29
CA THR A 133 1.52 29.37 11.59
C THR A 133 2.61 30.42 11.82
N LEU A 134 3.32 30.36 12.94
CA LEU A 134 4.39 31.30 13.31
C LEU A 134 5.80 30.83 12.93
N VAL A 135 6.05 29.52 12.90
CA VAL A 135 7.35 28.94 12.53
C VAL A 135 7.26 28.36 11.12
N PRO A 136 7.89 28.99 10.10
CA PRO A 136 8.02 28.34 8.81
C PRO A 136 8.92 27.11 8.98
N GLY A 137 8.36 25.93 8.79
CA GLY A 137 9.15 24.72 8.60
C GLY A 137 10.10 24.95 7.43
N SER A 138 11.39 24.70 7.67
CA SER A 138 12.41 24.60 6.64
C SER A 138 12.04 23.51 5.64
N GLN A 139 11.42 23.90 4.53
CA GLN A 139 11.45 23.08 3.34
C GLN A 139 12.87 23.15 2.76
N PRO A 140 13.46 22.03 2.32
CA PRO A 140 14.65 22.09 1.48
C PRO A 140 14.25 22.78 0.17
N ASN A 141 14.89 23.90 -0.15
CA ASN A 141 14.80 24.54 -1.46
C ASN A 141 15.33 23.56 -2.51
N PHE A 142 14.44 22.80 -3.15
CA PHE A 142 14.72 22.25 -4.47
C PHE A 142 14.49 23.37 -5.49
N HIS A 143 15.52 23.65 -6.29
CA HIS A 143 15.40 24.51 -7.46
C HIS A 143 14.38 23.90 -8.43
N ASP A 144 13.25 24.58 -8.59
CA ASP A 144 12.10 24.14 -9.37
C ASP A 144 12.26 24.49 -10.86
N ASP A 145 13.39 24.10 -11.44
CA ASP A 145 13.63 24.09 -12.89
C ASP A 145 13.96 22.66 -13.35
N ARG A 146 13.04 21.73 -13.08
CA ARG A 146 12.97 20.47 -13.81
C ARG A 146 11.52 20.06 -13.95
N ARG A 147 11.03 20.16 -15.19
CA ARG A 147 9.75 19.64 -15.66
C ARG A 147 9.68 18.14 -15.38
N GLN A 148 9.25 17.74 -14.18
CA GLN A 148 8.89 16.35 -13.89
C GLN A 148 7.54 16.09 -14.54
N SER A 149 7.55 15.30 -15.60
CA SER A 149 6.35 14.62 -16.10
C SER A 149 5.91 13.61 -15.05
N MET A 150 5.12 14.05 -14.06
CA MET A 150 4.42 13.14 -13.17
C MET A 150 3.41 12.35 -14.01
N SER A 151 3.72 11.08 -14.26
CA SER A 151 2.71 10.12 -14.70
C SER A 151 1.66 10.05 -13.61
N ARG A 152 0.40 10.31 -13.94
CA ARG A 152 -0.74 9.98 -13.08
C ARG A 152 -0.74 8.47 -12.83
N GLN A 153 -0.10 8.04 -11.75
CA GLN A 153 -0.44 6.78 -11.12
C GLN A 153 -1.77 6.98 -10.40
N PRO A 154 -2.70 6.03 -10.44
CA PRO A 154 -3.97 6.18 -9.75
C PRO A 154 -3.70 6.19 -8.24
N SER A 155 -3.65 7.38 -7.66
CA SER A 155 -3.73 7.58 -6.23
C SER A 155 -5.14 7.18 -5.80
N PHE A 156 -5.22 6.12 -4.99
CA PHE A 156 -6.43 5.69 -4.32
C PHE A 156 -6.86 6.80 -3.35
N THR A 157 -7.74 7.68 -3.82
CA THR A 157 -8.47 8.62 -2.97
C THR A 157 -9.73 7.92 -2.50
N TYR A 158 -9.82 7.76 -1.18
CA TYR A 158 -11.01 7.36 -0.44
C TYR A 158 -12.22 8.11 -0.99
N SER A 159 -13.21 7.38 -1.50
CA SER A 159 -14.57 7.89 -1.64
C SER A 159 -15.34 7.45 -0.41
N GLU A 160 -15.79 8.43 0.36
CA GLU A 160 -16.67 8.31 1.53
C GLU A 160 -17.89 7.45 1.21
N TRP A 161 -18.03 6.32 1.91
CA TRP A 161 -19.30 5.61 2.03
C TRP A 161 -19.92 5.99 3.36
N THR A 162 -20.62 7.12 3.37
CA THR A 162 -21.68 7.41 4.33
C THR A 162 -22.77 8.17 3.61
N ASP A 163 -23.81 7.45 3.18
CA ASP A 163 -25.16 7.98 3.30
C ASP A 163 -26.15 6.81 3.41
N VAL A 164 -26.73 6.70 4.60
CA VAL A 164 -27.92 5.91 4.86
C VAL A 164 -29.09 6.75 4.38
N LYS A 165 -29.73 6.36 3.28
CA LYS A 165 -31.12 6.78 3.02
C LYS A 165 -31.99 5.58 2.71
N GLN A 166 -32.88 5.38 3.66
CA GLN A 166 -33.98 4.46 3.74
C GLN A 166 -35.03 4.77 2.66
N GLU A 167 -35.74 3.71 2.29
CA GLU A 167 -36.73 3.54 1.22
C GLU A 167 -37.86 4.60 1.19
N ASP A 168 -38.35 4.94 -0.01
CA ASP A 168 -39.76 4.71 -0.37
C ASP A 168 -40.11 5.09 -1.82
N PHE A 169 -40.85 4.16 -2.45
CA PHE A 169 -41.89 4.30 -3.48
C PHE A 169 -41.59 4.48 -4.99
N PHE A 170 -42.43 3.75 -5.74
CA PHE A 170 -42.50 3.45 -7.17
C PHE A 170 -42.52 4.67 -8.12
N ASP A 171 -41.84 4.55 -9.26
CA ASP A 171 -42.43 4.86 -10.56
C ASP A 171 -41.70 4.12 -11.70
N LEU A 172 -42.51 3.59 -12.63
CA LEU A 172 -42.12 2.83 -13.82
C LEU A 172 -41.79 3.75 -15.00
N ASP A 173 -41.05 3.18 -15.97
CA ASP A 173 -40.83 3.57 -17.38
C ASP A 173 -39.49 4.24 -17.76
N PRO A 174 -39.01 4.09 -19.01
CA PRO A 174 -38.91 2.87 -19.81
C PRO A 174 -37.48 2.66 -20.39
N VAL A 175 -37.25 1.46 -20.93
CA VAL A 175 -35.99 0.99 -21.56
C VAL A 175 -35.58 1.86 -22.76
N PRO A 176 -34.30 2.27 -22.93
CA PRO A 176 -33.85 2.92 -24.15
C PRO A 176 -33.65 1.88 -25.26
N GLU A 177 -34.43 2.01 -26.34
CA GLU A 177 -34.27 1.25 -27.58
C GLU A 177 -32.99 1.64 -28.33
N THR A 178 -32.22 0.65 -28.76
CA THR A 178 -31.11 0.79 -29.70
C THR A 178 -31.62 0.96 -31.13
N PRO A 179 -31.14 1.92 -31.93
CA PRO A 179 -31.52 1.99 -33.33
C PRO A 179 -30.76 0.94 -34.15
N VAL A 180 -31.50 0.01 -34.73
CA VAL A 180 -31.10 -0.88 -35.83
C VAL A 180 -31.62 -0.28 -37.13
N PHE A 181 -30.75 -0.07 -38.13
CA PHE A 181 -31.05 -0.05 -39.57
C PHE A 181 -29.70 0.08 -40.31
N ASP A 182 -29.46 -0.41 -41.52
CA ASP A 182 -29.84 -1.61 -42.26
C ASP A 182 -28.96 -1.57 -43.52
N CYS A 183 -28.30 -2.67 -43.88
CA CYS A 183 -27.46 -2.73 -45.08
C CYS A 183 -28.31 -2.83 -46.34
N PHE A 184 -28.30 -1.80 -47.20
CA PHE A 184 -28.54 -1.97 -48.64
C PHE A 184 -27.62 -1.07 -49.48
N MET A 185 -26.94 -1.70 -50.44
CA MET A 185 -26.06 -1.09 -51.43
C MET A 185 -26.87 -0.36 -52.51
N ASP A 186 -26.34 0.76 -53.00
CA ASP A 186 -26.58 1.23 -54.35
C ASP A 186 -25.25 1.67 -54.98
N MET A 187 -24.87 0.98 -56.07
CA MET A 187 -23.70 1.30 -56.89
C MET A 187 -24.10 2.21 -58.07
N LYS A 188 -23.43 3.36 -58.17
CA LYS A 188 -23.08 4.12 -59.39
C LYS A 188 -22.14 5.24 -58.88
N GLY A 189 -20.89 5.42 -59.29
CA GLY A 189 -20.29 5.29 -60.61
C GLY A 189 -20.05 6.70 -61.13
N ASP A 190 -18.95 7.35 -60.71
CA ASP A 190 -18.12 8.27 -61.52
C ASP A 190 -16.95 8.87 -60.69
N SER A 191 -15.87 9.11 -61.43
CA SER A 191 -14.48 9.47 -61.08
C SER A 191 -14.25 10.89 -60.51
N ASP A 192 -13.38 11.04 -59.49
CA ASP A 192 -12.01 11.62 -59.54
C ASP A 192 -11.53 12.02 -58.10
N PRO A 193 -10.23 11.90 -57.73
CA PRO A 193 -9.76 12.02 -56.36
C PRO A 193 -9.37 13.46 -56.01
N GLY A 194 -10.28 14.20 -55.38
CA GLY A 194 -10.04 15.54 -54.84
C GLY A 194 -10.00 15.53 -53.31
N THR A 195 -8.79 15.52 -52.75
CA THR A 195 -8.37 15.98 -51.41
C THR A 195 -9.49 16.39 -50.42
N LEU A 196 -9.87 15.50 -49.50
CA LEU A 196 -10.66 15.85 -48.32
C LEU A 196 -9.76 16.61 -47.32
N SER A 197 -9.85 17.95 -47.34
CA SER A 197 -9.20 18.80 -46.34
C SER A 197 -9.97 18.74 -45.01
N VAL A 198 -9.36 18.18 -43.97
CA VAL A 198 -9.85 18.29 -42.59
C VAL A 198 -9.45 19.66 -42.04
N LYS A 199 -10.43 20.45 -41.57
CA LYS A 199 -10.18 21.71 -40.85
C LYS A 199 -9.44 21.41 -39.54
N PRO A 200 -8.26 22.00 -39.28
CA PRO A 200 -7.60 21.84 -37.99
C PRO A 200 -8.39 22.61 -36.92
N VAL A 201 -8.88 21.87 -35.92
CA VAL A 201 -9.39 22.45 -34.67
C VAL A 201 -8.18 22.96 -33.90
N GLY A 202 -8.15 24.27 -33.62
CA GLY A 202 -7.02 24.96 -33.01
C GLY A 202 -6.62 24.36 -31.66
N LEU A 203 -5.48 23.66 -31.64
CA LEU A 203 -4.75 23.38 -30.41
C LEU A 203 -4.14 24.69 -29.93
N GLN A 204 -4.54 25.09 -28.73
CA GLN A 204 -4.04 26.29 -28.08
C GLN A 204 -2.54 26.15 -27.80
N GLU A 205 -1.72 26.86 -28.58
CA GLU A 205 -0.28 26.96 -28.41
C GLU A 205 0.05 27.50 -27.01
N ARG A 206 0.56 26.64 -26.13
CA ARG A 206 1.40 27.08 -25.01
C ARG A 206 2.85 26.76 -25.37
N ARG A 207 3.61 27.85 -25.58
CA ARG A 207 5.06 27.87 -25.82
C ARG A 207 5.82 26.97 -24.83
N GLY A 208 6.75 26.17 -25.35
CA GLY A 208 7.87 25.62 -24.57
C GLY A 208 8.25 24.17 -24.88
N SER A 209 8.80 23.90 -26.07
CA SER A 209 9.90 22.94 -26.29
C SER A 209 10.34 23.02 -27.75
N ASN A 210 11.59 23.41 -28.01
CA ASN A 210 12.16 23.51 -29.37
C ASN A 210 12.80 22.19 -29.84
N VAL A 211 12.39 21.05 -29.27
CA VAL A 211 12.84 19.73 -29.74
C VAL A 211 11.77 19.21 -30.69
N SER A 212 12.02 19.34 -31.99
CA SER A 212 11.26 18.58 -32.99
C SER A 212 11.56 17.10 -32.77
N LEU A 213 10.56 16.33 -32.32
CA LEU A 213 10.60 14.87 -32.39
C LEU A 213 10.50 14.47 -33.87
N THR A 214 11.63 14.36 -34.54
CA THR A 214 11.69 13.79 -35.88
C THR A 214 11.67 12.27 -35.72
N LEU A 215 10.50 11.66 -35.96
CA LEU A 215 10.39 10.22 -36.16
C LEU A 215 11.07 9.90 -37.50
N ASP A 216 12.24 9.28 -37.45
CA ASP A 216 12.91 8.75 -38.63
C ASP A 216 12.16 7.51 -39.13
N MET A 217 11.37 7.68 -40.18
CA MET A 217 10.59 6.61 -40.83
C MET A 217 11.38 5.92 -41.94
N CYS A 218 12.70 6.15 -42.03
CA CYS A 218 13.53 5.63 -43.12
C CYS A 218 14.35 4.40 -42.70
N THR A 219 13.70 3.30 -42.34
CA THR A 219 14.27 1.95 -42.56
C THR A 219 13.17 0.89 -42.74
N PRO A 220 12.51 0.82 -43.91
CA PRO A 220 11.68 -0.33 -44.24
C PRO A 220 12.58 -1.44 -44.77
N GLY A 221 12.94 -2.43 -43.94
CA GLY A 221 13.58 -3.65 -44.45
C GLY A 221 14.58 -4.36 -43.54
N THR A 222 14.14 -4.80 -42.36
CA THR A 222 14.69 -6.01 -41.73
C THR A 222 13.58 -6.62 -40.88
N THR A 223 13.01 -7.72 -41.37
CA THR A 223 12.08 -8.56 -40.61
C THR A 223 12.88 -9.33 -39.57
N GLU A 224 13.29 -8.67 -38.50
CA GLU A 224 13.49 -9.38 -37.24
C GLU A 224 12.11 -9.61 -36.61
N PRO A 225 11.85 -10.79 -36.01
CA PRO A 225 10.56 -11.06 -35.40
C PRO A 225 10.34 -9.99 -34.34
N TYR A 226 9.24 -9.26 -34.48
CA TYR A 226 8.83 -8.19 -33.57
C TYR A 226 8.54 -8.81 -32.20
N GLY A 227 9.58 -9.14 -31.44
CA GLY A 227 9.48 -9.31 -30.00
C GLY A 227 8.96 -7.99 -29.49
N ALA A 228 7.84 -8.02 -28.77
CA ALA A 228 7.16 -6.83 -28.29
C ALA A 228 8.18 -5.84 -27.70
N LEU A 229 8.47 -4.76 -28.42
CA LEU A 229 9.35 -3.70 -27.94
C LEU A 229 8.65 -3.10 -26.73
N LEU A 230 9.15 -3.44 -25.54
CA LEU A 230 8.67 -2.89 -24.28
C LEU A 230 8.71 -1.36 -24.36
N SER A 231 7.70 -0.70 -23.84
CA SER A 231 7.69 0.75 -23.72
C SER A 231 8.88 1.22 -22.88
N PRO A 232 9.39 2.45 -23.08
CA PRO A 232 10.51 2.98 -22.29
C PRO A 232 10.28 2.90 -20.76
N ARG A 233 9.02 2.98 -20.33
CA ARG A 233 8.63 2.83 -18.93
C ARG A 233 8.72 1.38 -18.44
N GLU A 234 8.29 0.42 -19.25
CA GLU A 234 8.40 -1.01 -18.95
C GLU A 234 9.87 -1.44 -18.93
N GLN A 235 10.68 -0.96 -19.88
CA GLN A 235 12.13 -1.19 -19.89
C GLN A 235 12.78 -0.66 -18.61
N SER A 236 12.53 0.60 -18.25
CA SER A 236 13.06 1.19 -17.01
C SER A 236 12.59 0.45 -15.75
N THR A 237 11.34 -0.03 -15.74
CA THR A 237 10.77 -0.82 -14.62
C THR A 237 11.49 -2.15 -14.48
N GLN A 238 11.64 -2.88 -15.59
CA GLN A 238 12.32 -4.16 -15.63
C GLN A 238 13.79 -4.02 -15.24
N GLU A 239 14.47 -3.00 -15.77
CA GLU A 239 15.87 -2.71 -15.42
C GLU A 239 16.04 -2.37 -13.94
N TYR A 240 15.14 -1.58 -13.35
CA TYR A 240 15.18 -1.31 -11.91
C TYR A 240 15.05 -2.61 -11.13
N LEU A 241 14.00 -3.40 -11.41
CA LEU A 241 13.71 -4.60 -10.63
C LEU A 241 14.79 -5.68 -10.77
N GLN A 242 15.47 -5.75 -11.92
CA GLN A 242 16.59 -6.67 -12.13
C GLN A 242 17.88 -6.24 -11.41
N LYS A 243 18.09 -4.94 -11.22
CA LYS A 243 19.35 -4.39 -10.67
C LYS A 243 19.24 -4.00 -9.19
N ALA A 244 18.03 -3.72 -8.69
CA ALA A 244 17.80 -3.26 -7.33
C ALA A 244 18.34 -4.25 -6.29
N SER A 245 19.10 -3.71 -5.34
CA SER A 245 19.80 -4.50 -4.32
C SER A 245 20.22 -3.59 -3.18
N HIS A 246 20.00 -4.07 -1.96
CA HIS A 246 20.44 -3.43 -0.73
C HIS A 246 20.79 -4.53 0.28
N VAL A 247 22.04 -4.98 0.23
CA VAL A 247 22.54 -6.05 1.09
C VAL A 247 22.76 -5.48 2.50
N LEU A 248 22.16 -6.13 3.50
CA LEU A 248 22.24 -5.78 4.91
C LEU A 248 22.95 -6.89 5.67
N THR A 249 23.95 -6.52 6.46
CA THR A 249 24.50 -7.36 7.54
C THR A 249 23.52 -7.47 8.71
N ALA A 250 23.75 -8.40 9.63
CA ALA A 250 22.94 -8.55 10.85
C ALA A 250 22.76 -7.23 11.64
N ALA A 251 23.85 -6.49 11.87
CA ALA A 251 23.80 -5.22 12.59
C ALA A 251 23.04 -4.13 11.83
N GLU A 252 23.24 -4.05 10.51
CA GLU A 252 22.52 -3.10 9.64
C GLU A 252 21.03 -3.44 9.55
N LEU A 253 20.67 -4.72 9.51
CA LEU A 253 19.28 -5.19 9.50
C LEU A 253 18.50 -4.68 10.71
N HIS A 254 19.08 -4.74 11.91
CA HIS A 254 18.43 -4.22 13.12
C HIS A 254 18.23 -2.71 13.07
N SER A 255 19.25 -1.96 12.63
CA SER A 255 19.17 -0.51 12.49
C SER A 255 18.13 -0.13 11.43
N ARG A 256 18.17 -0.82 10.29
CA ARG A 256 17.28 -0.60 9.14
C ARG A 256 15.82 -0.91 9.48
N ALA A 257 15.57 -1.96 10.26
CA ALA A 257 14.23 -2.30 10.73
C ALA A 257 13.61 -1.21 11.62
N LEU A 258 14.38 -0.27 12.18
CA LEU A 258 13.86 0.85 12.97
C LEU A 258 13.72 2.15 12.16
N ASP A 259 14.16 2.17 10.90
CA ASP A 259 14.10 3.33 10.01
C ASP A 259 12.84 3.32 9.13
N ASP A 260 11.70 3.63 9.74
CA ASP A 260 10.40 3.60 9.06
C ASP A 260 10.36 4.49 7.81
N ALA A 261 10.94 5.69 7.90
CA ALA A 261 10.93 6.67 6.82
C ALA A 261 11.76 6.20 5.62
N GLY A 262 12.96 5.67 5.87
CA GLY A 262 13.80 5.14 4.81
C GLY A 262 13.24 3.87 4.17
N LEU A 263 12.56 3.01 4.94
CA LEU A 263 11.87 1.83 4.40
C LEU A 263 10.66 2.20 3.55
N GLN A 264 9.88 3.22 3.96
CA GLN A 264 8.79 3.74 3.15
C GLN A 264 9.29 4.32 1.83
N ALA A 265 10.35 5.13 1.86
CA ALA A 265 10.93 5.71 0.65
C ALA A 265 11.38 4.61 -0.33
N GLU A 266 12.15 3.63 0.14
CA GLU A 266 12.63 2.49 -0.67
C GLU A 266 11.47 1.67 -1.27
N PHE A 267 10.42 1.44 -0.47
CA PHE A 267 9.22 0.73 -0.94
C PHE A 267 8.50 1.48 -2.07
N TYR A 268 8.30 2.80 -1.94
CA TYR A 268 7.59 3.60 -2.94
C TYR A 268 8.41 3.87 -4.20
N GLU A 269 9.74 3.83 -4.11
CA GLU A 269 10.62 3.87 -5.29
C GLU A 269 10.59 2.56 -6.08
N THR A 270 10.38 1.43 -5.40
CA THR A 270 10.32 0.12 -6.05
C THR A 270 9.05 0.00 -6.92
N PRO A 271 9.16 -0.25 -8.24
CA PRO A 271 8.00 -0.41 -9.11
C PRO A 271 7.10 -1.60 -8.73
N MET A 272 5.79 -1.50 -8.94
CA MET A 272 4.84 -2.57 -8.62
C MET A 272 4.72 -3.66 -9.70
N ASN A 273 5.13 -3.39 -10.96
CA ASN A 273 5.07 -4.34 -12.08
C ASN A 273 3.69 -4.99 -12.34
N PHE A 274 2.61 -4.24 -12.12
CA PHE A 274 1.26 -4.70 -12.50
C PHE A 274 1.12 -4.79 -14.02
N VAL A 275 0.41 -5.83 -14.46
CA VAL A 275 0.06 -6.05 -15.88
C VAL A 275 -1.05 -5.11 -16.30
N ASP A 276 -0.97 -4.54 -17.52
CA ASP A 276 -2.09 -3.78 -18.07
C ASP A 276 -3.24 -4.75 -18.39
N PRO A 277 -4.48 -4.53 -17.89
CA PRO A 277 -5.63 -5.37 -18.24
C PRO A 277 -5.85 -5.57 -19.75
N LYS A 278 -5.36 -4.67 -20.60
CA LYS A 278 -5.40 -4.80 -22.06
C LYS A 278 -4.55 -5.96 -22.60
N GLU A 279 -3.53 -6.40 -21.85
CA GLU A 279 -2.71 -7.57 -22.22
C GLU A 279 -3.53 -8.87 -22.11
N TYR A 280 -4.56 -8.89 -21.26
CA TYR A 280 -5.46 -10.03 -21.10
C TYR A 280 -6.72 -9.90 -21.96
N ASN A 281 -6.58 -10.19 -23.25
CA ASN A 281 -7.72 -10.25 -24.18
C ASN A 281 -8.34 -11.66 -24.27
N ILE A 282 -8.69 -12.25 -23.13
CA ILE A 282 -9.36 -13.56 -23.06
C ILE A 282 -10.83 -13.32 -22.64
N PRO A 283 -11.81 -13.62 -23.52
CA PRO A 283 -13.22 -13.50 -23.17
C PRO A 283 -13.56 -14.27 -21.89
N GLY A 284 -14.24 -13.61 -20.95
CA GLY A 284 -14.66 -14.24 -19.68
C GLY A 284 -13.61 -14.29 -18.57
N VAL A 285 -12.34 -13.93 -18.81
CA VAL A 285 -11.25 -13.98 -17.80
C VAL A 285 -11.56 -13.17 -16.54
N VAL A 286 -12.32 -12.08 -16.69
CA VAL A 286 -12.77 -11.23 -15.57
C VAL A 286 -13.52 -12.03 -14.50
N ARG A 287 -14.23 -13.11 -14.88
CA ARG A 287 -14.97 -13.98 -13.94
C ARG A 287 -14.07 -14.88 -13.11
N LYS A 288 -12.83 -15.12 -13.56
CA LYS A 288 -11.82 -15.92 -12.85
C LYS A 288 -10.87 -15.05 -12.01
N ASN A 289 -11.07 -13.73 -11.99
CA ASN A 289 -10.25 -12.79 -11.23
C ASN A 289 -11.06 -12.18 -10.08
N ARG A 290 -10.61 -12.40 -8.84
CA ARG A 290 -11.22 -11.77 -7.66
C ARG A 290 -11.07 -10.24 -7.71
N TYR A 291 -9.93 -9.76 -8.23
CA TYR A 291 -9.63 -8.34 -8.41
C TYR A 291 -9.27 -8.04 -9.86
N LYS A 292 -9.98 -7.10 -10.48
CA LYS A 292 -9.84 -6.77 -11.92
C LYS A 292 -8.45 -6.26 -12.30
N THR A 293 -7.74 -5.63 -11.37
CA THR A 293 -6.43 -4.99 -11.60
C THR A 293 -5.25 -5.82 -11.13
N ILE A 294 -5.49 -6.99 -10.54
CA ILE A 294 -4.43 -7.89 -10.04
C ILE A 294 -4.45 -9.11 -10.93
N LEU A 295 -3.62 -9.07 -11.97
CA LEU A 295 -3.55 -10.08 -13.02
C LEU A 295 -2.18 -10.77 -12.98
N PRO A 296 -2.09 -12.04 -13.38
CA PRO A 296 -0.82 -12.75 -13.36
C PRO A 296 0.10 -12.22 -14.48
N ASN A 297 1.40 -12.03 -14.23
CA ASN A 297 2.34 -11.68 -15.30
C ASN A 297 2.43 -12.80 -16.33
N THR A 298 2.43 -12.46 -17.61
CA THR A 298 2.24 -13.42 -18.71
C THR A 298 3.39 -14.43 -18.83
N HIS A 299 4.62 -14.04 -18.53
CA HIS A 299 5.82 -14.85 -18.66
C HIS A 299 5.95 -15.94 -17.58
N SER A 300 5.35 -15.74 -16.41
CA SER A 300 5.45 -16.62 -15.24
C SER A 300 4.10 -17.23 -14.83
N ARG A 301 3.02 -16.96 -15.58
CA ARG A 301 1.68 -17.45 -15.23
C ARG A 301 1.62 -18.98 -15.24
N VAL A 302 0.82 -19.54 -14.35
CA VAL A 302 0.49 -20.96 -14.39
C VAL A 302 -0.55 -21.20 -15.48
N CYS A 303 -0.31 -22.19 -16.33
CA CYS A 303 -1.21 -22.57 -17.42
C CYS A 303 -1.82 -23.93 -17.11
N LEU A 304 -3.13 -24.01 -16.93
CA LEU A 304 -3.80 -25.29 -16.76
C LEU A 304 -3.84 -26.04 -18.09
N LYS A 305 -3.65 -27.37 -18.06
CA LYS A 305 -3.86 -28.25 -19.20
C LYS A 305 -5.32 -28.14 -19.66
N ALA A 306 -5.54 -27.83 -20.93
CA ALA A 306 -6.88 -27.65 -21.48
C ALA A 306 -7.75 -28.89 -21.24
N THR A 307 -8.99 -28.69 -20.80
CA THR A 307 -10.01 -29.75 -20.72
C THR A 307 -10.55 -30.08 -22.11
N ASP A 308 -10.72 -29.05 -22.95
CA ASP A 308 -11.16 -29.14 -24.34
C ASP A 308 -10.25 -28.30 -25.25
N ASN A 309 -10.05 -28.74 -26.48
CA ASN A 309 -9.10 -28.12 -27.43
C ASN A 309 -9.42 -26.65 -27.79
N ASP A 310 -10.66 -26.19 -27.57
CA ASP A 310 -11.14 -24.85 -27.97
C ASP A 310 -11.50 -23.92 -26.79
N ASP A 311 -11.30 -24.34 -25.53
CA ASP A 311 -11.60 -23.49 -24.36
C ASP A 311 -10.33 -22.86 -23.75
N PHE A 312 -9.91 -21.71 -24.27
CA PHE A 312 -8.81 -20.93 -23.70
C PHE A 312 -9.06 -20.52 -22.24
N LEU A 313 -10.31 -20.33 -21.82
CA LEU A 313 -10.64 -19.93 -20.46
C LEU A 313 -10.40 -21.09 -19.48
N SER A 314 -10.52 -22.34 -19.92
CA SER A 314 -10.18 -23.54 -19.12
C SER A 314 -8.69 -23.61 -18.74
N THR A 315 -7.81 -22.95 -19.52
CA THR A 315 -6.36 -22.92 -19.28
C THR A 315 -5.92 -21.82 -18.32
N TYR A 316 -6.84 -20.90 -17.99
CA TYR A 316 -6.55 -19.73 -17.18
C TYR A 316 -6.79 -19.98 -15.69
N ILE A 317 -5.79 -19.61 -14.90
CA ILE A 317 -5.90 -19.40 -13.45
C ILE A 317 -5.08 -18.18 -13.07
N ASN A 318 -5.54 -17.39 -12.08
CA ASN A 318 -4.81 -16.23 -11.59
C ASN A 318 -3.70 -16.66 -10.62
N ALA A 319 -2.62 -17.20 -11.18
CA ALA A 319 -1.47 -17.70 -10.45
C ALA A 319 -0.16 -17.50 -11.23
N ASN A 320 0.96 -17.35 -10.51
CA ASN A 320 2.30 -17.27 -11.09
C ASN A 320 3.25 -18.22 -10.37
N TYR A 321 4.21 -18.77 -11.10
CA TYR A 321 5.40 -19.39 -10.52
C TYR A 321 6.33 -18.31 -9.97
N LEU A 322 7.00 -18.61 -8.87
CA LEU A 322 8.00 -17.73 -8.26
C LEU A 322 9.28 -18.48 -7.99
N LEU A 323 10.38 -17.73 -8.11
CA LEU A 323 11.71 -18.21 -7.78
C LEU A 323 11.89 -18.34 -6.27
N GLY A 324 12.68 -19.32 -5.88
CA GLY A 324 13.13 -19.52 -4.52
C GLY A 324 14.46 -18.85 -4.21
N TYR A 325 15.02 -19.24 -3.08
CA TYR A 325 16.37 -18.84 -2.69
C TYR A 325 17.40 -19.31 -3.73
N GLY A 326 18.36 -18.45 -4.08
CA GLY A 326 19.37 -18.75 -5.11
C GLY A 326 18.85 -18.81 -6.55
N GLY A 327 17.61 -18.37 -6.81
CA GLY A 327 17.01 -18.42 -8.15
C GLY A 327 16.48 -19.81 -8.54
N GLU A 328 16.25 -20.68 -7.57
CA GLU A 328 15.62 -21.99 -7.78
C GLU A 328 14.25 -21.79 -8.47
N GLU A 329 14.04 -22.41 -9.62
CA GLU A 329 12.81 -22.23 -10.40
C GLU A 329 11.62 -22.97 -9.79
N LYS A 330 10.43 -22.37 -9.89
CA LYS A 330 9.14 -22.99 -9.53
C LYS A 330 9.10 -23.57 -8.12
N VAL A 331 9.69 -22.87 -7.15
CA VAL A 331 9.63 -23.26 -5.73
C VAL A 331 8.25 -22.95 -5.14
N TYR A 332 7.65 -21.85 -5.58
CA TYR A 332 6.34 -21.42 -5.11
C TYR A 332 5.39 -21.15 -6.27
N ILE A 333 4.10 -21.25 -5.98
CA ILE A 333 3.03 -20.64 -6.77
C ILE A 333 2.32 -19.62 -5.90
N ALA A 334 2.30 -18.35 -6.30
CA ALA A 334 1.44 -17.35 -5.69
C ALA A 334 0.14 -17.25 -6.48
N THR A 335 -0.98 -17.42 -5.78
CA THR A 335 -2.32 -17.38 -6.40
C THR A 335 -3.30 -16.57 -5.54
N GLN A 336 -4.40 -16.12 -6.15
CA GLN A 336 -5.50 -15.51 -5.41
C GLN A 336 -6.23 -16.55 -4.55
N GLY A 337 -6.96 -16.10 -3.53
CA GLY A 337 -7.89 -16.96 -2.79
C GLY A 337 -8.99 -17.44 -3.73
N PRO A 338 -9.22 -18.77 -3.84
CA PRO A 338 -10.24 -19.31 -4.73
C PRO A 338 -11.58 -18.58 -4.57
N THR A 339 -12.23 -18.34 -5.70
CA THR A 339 -13.61 -17.88 -5.77
C THR A 339 -14.50 -19.08 -6.08
N VAL A 340 -15.80 -18.95 -5.86
CA VAL A 340 -16.80 -19.99 -6.21
C VAL A 340 -16.63 -20.56 -7.63
N ASN A 341 -16.21 -19.74 -8.60
CA ASN A 341 -16.04 -20.15 -10.00
C ASN A 341 -14.67 -20.75 -10.30
N THR A 342 -13.71 -20.71 -9.37
CA THR A 342 -12.33 -21.11 -9.59
C THR A 342 -11.84 -22.17 -8.60
N VAL A 343 -12.73 -22.75 -7.78
CA VAL A 343 -12.39 -23.85 -6.86
C VAL A 343 -11.89 -25.07 -7.65
N THR A 344 -12.59 -25.45 -8.70
CA THR A 344 -12.19 -26.55 -9.58
C THR A 344 -10.85 -26.28 -10.27
N ASP A 345 -10.67 -25.07 -10.83
CA ASP A 345 -9.39 -24.65 -11.43
C ASP A 345 -8.23 -24.72 -10.43
N PHE A 346 -8.48 -24.36 -9.17
CA PHE A 346 -7.48 -24.43 -8.10
C PHE A 346 -7.06 -25.87 -7.83
N TRP A 347 -8.00 -26.82 -7.72
CA TRP A 347 -7.65 -28.23 -7.52
C TRP A 347 -6.97 -28.85 -8.74
N ARG A 348 -7.35 -28.46 -9.96
CA ARG A 348 -6.64 -28.82 -11.19
C ARG A 348 -5.19 -28.34 -11.15
N MET A 349 -4.93 -27.11 -10.66
CA MET A 349 -3.58 -26.60 -10.47
C MET A 349 -2.80 -27.42 -9.45
N VAL A 350 -3.38 -27.68 -8.27
CA VAL A 350 -2.76 -28.48 -7.20
C VAL A 350 -2.34 -29.86 -7.73
N TRP A 351 -3.23 -30.51 -8.48
CA TRP A 351 -2.95 -31.82 -9.08
C TRP A 351 -1.91 -31.74 -10.20
N GLN A 352 -2.06 -30.82 -11.15
CA GLN A 352 -1.15 -30.68 -12.28
C GLN A 352 0.29 -30.42 -11.85
N GLU A 353 0.47 -29.58 -10.82
CA GLU A 353 1.79 -29.13 -10.37
C GLU A 353 2.39 -30.06 -9.32
N HIS A 354 1.74 -31.17 -8.98
CA HIS A 354 2.22 -32.09 -7.93
C HIS A 354 2.54 -31.36 -6.61
N SER A 355 1.74 -30.33 -6.28
CA SER A 355 2.01 -29.45 -5.14
C SER A 355 1.80 -30.21 -3.82
N PRO A 356 2.83 -30.32 -2.96
CA PRO A 356 2.73 -31.09 -1.71
C PRO A 356 2.14 -30.27 -0.55
N ILE A 357 2.17 -28.94 -0.66
CA ILE A 357 1.83 -28.02 0.42
C ILE A 357 1.02 -26.84 -0.14
N ILE A 358 -0.03 -26.45 0.59
CA ILE A 358 -0.76 -25.19 0.44
C ILE A 358 -0.59 -24.36 1.71
N VAL A 359 -0.26 -23.08 1.57
CA VAL A 359 -0.22 -22.11 2.66
C VAL A 359 -1.28 -21.05 2.40
N MET A 360 -2.32 -21.04 3.23
CA MET A 360 -3.43 -20.10 3.20
C MET A 360 -3.28 -19.07 4.31
N ILE A 361 -3.05 -17.81 3.94
CA ILE A 361 -2.79 -16.69 4.88
C ILE A 361 -3.93 -15.68 4.80
N THR A 362 -5.15 -16.14 5.05
CA THR A 362 -6.36 -15.32 5.09
C THR A 362 -7.46 -16.04 5.83
N ASN A 363 -8.35 -15.30 6.49
CA ASN A 363 -9.65 -15.83 6.86
C ASN A 363 -10.56 -15.91 5.63
N ILE A 364 -11.59 -16.76 5.68
CA ILE A 364 -12.61 -16.91 4.62
C ILE A 364 -13.35 -15.58 4.45
N GLU A 365 -13.80 -15.04 5.57
CA GLU A 365 -14.45 -13.74 5.67
C GLU A 365 -13.71 -12.88 6.70
N GLU A 366 -13.58 -11.59 6.39
CA GLU A 366 -13.05 -10.58 7.30
C GLU A 366 -14.10 -9.47 7.42
N LYS A 367 -13.96 -8.38 6.66
CA LYS A 367 -15.05 -7.41 6.45
C LYS A 367 -15.94 -7.76 5.25
N ASN A 368 -15.38 -8.51 4.32
CA ASN A 368 -15.99 -9.00 3.08
C ASN A 368 -15.42 -10.40 2.80
N GLU A 369 -16.00 -11.13 1.86
CA GLU A 369 -15.47 -12.41 1.40
C GLU A 369 -14.05 -12.23 0.82
N LYS A 370 -13.08 -12.94 1.42
CA LYS A 370 -11.67 -12.92 1.00
C LYS A 370 -11.26 -14.18 0.27
N CYS A 371 -11.88 -15.30 0.61
CA CYS A 371 -11.62 -16.61 0.03
C CYS A 371 -12.89 -17.45 0.17
N THR A 372 -13.24 -18.21 -0.85
CA THR A 372 -14.26 -19.25 -0.75
C THR A 372 -13.64 -20.46 -0.04
N GLU A 373 -14.40 -21.15 0.82
CA GLU A 373 -13.97 -22.44 1.37
C GLU A 373 -13.90 -23.46 0.22
N TYR A 374 -12.68 -23.88 -0.11
CA TYR A 374 -12.40 -24.70 -1.28
C TYR A 374 -12.06 -26.15 -0.92
N TRP A 375 -12.04 -26.50 0.37
CA TRP A 375 -11.80 -27.86 0.85
C TRP A 375 -13.11 -28.48 1.37
N PRO A 376 -13.27 -29.80 1.27
CA PRO A 376 -14.45 -30.49 1.81
C PRO A 376 -14.37 -30.65 3.33
N GLU A 377 -15.51 -30.97 3.97
CA GLU A 377 -15.55 -31.42 5.36
C GLU A 377 -14.96 -32.84 5.52
N ASP A 378 -15.31 -33.74 4.60
CA ASP A 378 -14.82 -35.13 4.57
C ASP A 378 -14.24 -35.47 3.18
N THR A 379 -15.10 -35.68 2.18
CA THR A 379 -14.69 -35.94 0.79
C THR A 379 -15.51 -35.09 -0.18
N ALA A 380 -14.86 -34.55 -1.21
CA ALA A 380 -15.52 -33.98 -2.38
C ALA A 380 -14.73 -34.28 -3.65
N THR A 381 -15.43 -34.29 -4.78
CA THR A 381 -14.85 -34.51 -6.10
C THR A 381 -14.93 -33.21 -6.91
N TYR A 382 -13.80 -32.80 -7.47
CA TYR A 382 -13.65 -31.65 -8.35
C TYR A 382 -13.20 -32.15 -9.72
N GLU A 383 -14.14 -32.26 -10.67
CA GLU A 383 -13.94 -33.00 -11.93
C GLU A 383 -13.55 -34.47 -11.67
N ASP A 384 -12.33 -34.88 -12.04
CA ASP A 384 -11.83 -36.25 -11.84
C ASP A 384 -10.94 -36.36 -10.58
N ILE A 385 -10.82 -35.27 -9.81
CA ILE A 385 -9.95 -35.18 -8.64
C ILE A 385 -10.78 -35.33 -7.36
N GLU A 386 -10.63 -36.46 -6.69
CA GLU A 386 -11.21 -36.75 -5.38
C GLU A 386 -10.29 -36.22 -4.27
N VAL A 387 -10.81 -35.33 -3.44
CA VAL A 387 -10.09 -34.74 -2.30
C VAL A 387 -10.75 -35.21 -1.03
N THR A 388 -9.98 -35.85 -0.15
CA THR A 388 -10.44 -36.37 1.14
C THR A 388 -9.61 -35.77 2.28
N VAL A 389 -10.25 -35.25 3.32
CA VAL A 389 -9.60 -34.81 4.56
C VAL A 389 -9.28 -36.03 5.42
N LYS A 390 -8.01 -36.23 5.76
CA LYS A 390 -7.57 -37.33 6.63
C LYS A 390 -7.44 -36.89 8.08
N GLU A 391 -6.89 -35.71 8.30
CA GLU A 391 -6.56 -35.22 9.63
C GLU A 391 -6.65 -33.69 9.66
N VAL A 392 -7.14 -33.17 10.78
CA VAL A 392 -7.13 -31.74 11.09
C VAL A 392 -6.50 -31.55 12.46
N ILE A 393 -5.38 -30.83 12.50
CA ILE A 393 -4.67 -30.47 13.73
C ILE A 393 -4.84 -28.97 13.94
N GLN A 394 -5.44 -28.61 15.07
CA GLN A 394 -5.58 -27.21 15.47
C GLN A 394 -4.35 -26.79 16.30
N ALA A 395 -3.55 -25.87 15.77
CA ALA A 395 -2.51 -25.16 16.53
C ALA A 395 -3.02 -23.77 16.92
N ASP A 396 -2.21 -23.03 17.67
CA ASP A 396 -2.58 -21.71 18.21
C ASP A 396 -2.82 -20.67 17.11
N ASP A 397 -1.91 -20.60 16.13
CA ASP A 397 -1.93 -19.56 15.08
C ASP A 397 -2.29 -20.07 13.67
N TYR A 398 -2.35 -21.39 13.50
CA TYR A 398 -2.77 -22.02 12.25
C TYR A 398 -3.49 -23.35 12.48
N SER A 399 -4.24 -23.77 11.46
CA SER A 399 -4.84 -25.11 11.40
C SER A 399 -4.12 -25.91 10.31
N LEU A 400 -3.63 -27.09 10.62
CA LEU A 400 -3.02 -28.00 9.65
C LEU A 400 -4.04 -29.04 9.20
N ARG A 401 -4.31 -29.12 7.90
CA ARG A 401 -5.10 -30.20 7.30
C ARG A 401 -4.22 -31.09 6.45
N THR A 402 -4.37 -32.40 6.61
CA THR A 402 -3.76 -33.39 5.73
C THR A 402 -4.84 -33.95 4.82
N PHE A 403 -4.62 -33.86 3.51
CA PHE A 403 -5.51 -34.39 2.49
C PHE A 403 -4.89 -35.61 1.82
N THR A 404 -5.76 -36.52 1.39
CA THR A 404 -5.50 -37.42 0.29
C THR A 404 -6.15 -36.84 -0.96
N VAL A 405 -5.36 -36.62 -2.01
CA VAL A 405 -5.84 -36.20 -3.33
C VAL A 405 -5.64 -37.37 -4.29
N LYS A 406 -6.70 -37.80 -4.96
CA LYS A 406 -6.70 -38.95 -5.86
C LYS A 406 -7.29 -38.56 -7.21
N CYS A 407 -6.63 -38.95 -8.28
CA CYS A 407 -7.14 -38.86 -9.65
C CYS A 407 -6.74 -40.15 -10.36
N ASP A 408 -7.70 -40.78 -11.04
CA ASP A 408 -7.52 -42.08 -11.67
C ASP A 408 -6.95 -43.16 -10.71
N SER A 409 -5.72 -43.62 -10.96
CA SER A 409 -5.00 -44.62 -10.17
C SER A 409 -3.92 -44.04 -9.25
N GLU A 410 -3.69 -42.72 -9.30
CA GLU A 410 -2.65 -42.08 -8.51
C GLU A 410 -3.25 -41.42 -7.27
N GLU A 411 -2.56 -41.59 -6.13
CA GLU A 411 -2.93 -41.02 -4.84
C GLU A 411 -1.75 -40.23 -4.28
N ARG A 412 -2.01 -39.01 -3.79
CA ARG A 412 -0.99 -38.10 -3.26
C ARG A 412 -1.43 -37.53 -1.92
N SER A 413 -0.47 -37.35 -1.02
CA SER A 413 -0.68 -36.63 0.24
C SER A 413 -0.38 -35.15 0.05
N LEU A 414 -1.24 -34.30 0.62
CA LEU A 414 -1.14 -32.84 0.55
C LEU A 414 -1.37 -32.24 1.93
N ARG A 415 -0.55 -31.28 2.34
CA ARG A 415 -0.72 -30.54 3.60
C ARG A 415 -1.20 -29.12 3.32
N GLN A 416 -2.25 -28.65 4.00
CA GLN A 416 -2.67 -27.25 4.01
C GLN A 416 -2.43 -26.64 5.38
N TYR A 417 -1.67 -25.55 5.39
CA TYR A 417 -1.52 -24.68 6.55
C TYR A 417 -2.48 -23.50 6.40
N TRP A 418 -3.50 -23.43 7.24
CA TRP A 418 -4.43 -22.31 7.30
C TRP A 418 -4.08 -21.39 8.47
N TYR A 419 -3.35 -20.32 8.16
CA TYR A 419 -2.92 -19.30 9.11
C TYR A 419 -4.00 -18.23 9.28
N THR A 420 -4.59 -18.15 10.47
CA THR A 420 -5.76 -17.30 10.79
C THR A 420 -5.38 -16.06 11.58
N SER A 421 -4.19 -16.03 12.20
CA SER A 421 -3.70 -14.94 13.04
C SER A 421 -3.18 -13.70 12.28
N TRP A 422 -3.41 -13.60 10.95
CA TRP A 422 -3.05 -12.40 10.17
C TRP A 422 -4.26 -11.44 10.05
N PRO A 423 -4.28 -10.29 10.76
CA PRO A 423 -5.40 -9.35 10.70
C PRO A 423 -5.56 -8.67 9.34
N ASP A 424 -6.80 -8.41 8.93
CA ASP A 424 -7.09 -7.69 7.67
C ASP A 424 -6.47 -6.29 7.66
N GLN A 425 -5.84 -5.92 6.54
CA GLN A 425 -5.21 -4.61 6.26
C GLN A 425 -4.11 -4.18 7.25
N LYS A 426 -3.56 -5.10 8.04
CA LYS A 426 -2.47 -4.84 8.98
C LYS A 426 -1.37 -5.89 8.84
N THR A 427 -0.29 -5.67 9.58
CA THR A 427 0.73 -6.67 9.84
C THR A 427 0.37 -7.42 11.13
N PRO A 428 0.80 -8.68 11.30
CA PRO A 428 0.64 -9.41 12.55
C PRO A 428 1.25 -8.62 13.70
N ASP A 429 0.54 -8.52 14.82
CA ASP A 429 1.04 -7.85 16.03
C ASP A 429 2.28 -8.55 16.61
N LYS A 430 2.50 -9.81 16.23
CA LYS A 430 3.60 -10.67 16.66
C LYS A 430 4.29 -11.30 15.45
N ALA A 431 5.60 -11.14 15.36
CA ALA A 431 6.45 -11.81 14.36
C ALA A 431 6.67 -13.33 14.59
N PRO A 432 6.77 -13.86 15.83
CA PRO A 432 7.05 -15.28 16.06
C PRO A 432 6.11 -16.28 15.35
N PRO A 433 4.77 -16.09 15.34
CA PRO A 433 3.87 -17.03 14.68
C PRO A 433 4.12 -17.22 13.18
N LEU A 434 4.56 -16.15 12.50
CA LEU A 434 4.93 -16.25 11.09
C LEU A 434 6.23 -17.06 10.92
N LEU A 435 7.22 -16.88 11.79
CA LEU A 435 8.47 -17.64 11.74
C LEU A 435 8.23 -19.13 12.03
N GLU A 436 7.37 -19.44 13.00
CA GLU A 436 6.97 -20.83 13.29
C GLU A 436 6.29 -21.48 12.08
N LEU A 437 5.40 -20.75 11.39
CA LEU A 437 4.81 -21.22 10.14
C LEU A 437 5.87 -21.46 9.06
N VAL A 438 6.81 -20.53 8.89
CA VAL A 438 7.93 -20.67 7.92
C VAL A 438 8.76 -21.91 8.22
N HIS A 439 9.09 -22.17 9.49
CA HIS A 439 9.80 -23.37 9.91
C HIS A 439 9.02 -24.65 9.64
N ALA A 440 7.73 -24.69 10.02
CA ALA A 440 6.87 -25.84 9.81
C ALA A 440 6.69 -26.18 8.32
N VAL A 441 6.52 -25.16 7.46
CA VAL A 441 6.40 -25.34 6.01
C VAL A 441 7.72 -25.80 5.39
N GLU A 442 8.85 -25.26 5.83
CA GLU A 442 10.16 -25.67 5.31
C GLU A 442 10.50 -27.12 5.70
N GLU A 443 10.22 -27.52 6.94
CA GLU A 443 10.36 -28.91 7.38
C GLU A 443 9.45 -29.83 6.56
N ALA A 444 8.19 -29.45 6.37
CA ALA A 444 7.25 -30.20 5.55
C ALA A 444 7.71 -30.34 4.10
N ARG A 445 8.33 -29.29 3.54
CA ARG A 445 8.90 -29.30 2.18
C ARG A 445 10.07 -30.26 2.06
N GLN A 446 10.95 -30.30 3.07
CA GLN A 446 12.09 -31.23 3.11
C GLN A 446 11.67 -32.70 3.25
N GLN A 447 10.55 -32.96 3.93
CA GLN A 447 9.97 -34.30 4.06
C GLN A 447 9.17 -34.74 2.83
N ALA A 448 8.83 -33.82 1.92
CA ALA A 448 8.06 -34.15 0.73
C ALA A 448 8.90 -35.00 -0.25
N PRO A 449 8.26 -35.87 -1.06
CA PRO A 449 8.97 -36.65 -2.07
C PRO A 449 9.82 -35.77 -3.01
N PRO A 450 10.99 -36.24 -3.50
CA PRO A 450 11.87 -35.43 -4.36
C PRO A 450 11.23 -34.94 -5.68
N GLN A 451 10.19 -35.63 -6.15
CA GLN A 451 9.42 -35.23 -7.35
C GLN A 451 8.25 -34.28 -7.06
N SER A 452 8.14 -33.77 -5.83
CA SER A 452 7.07 -32.82 -5.47
C SER A 452 7.32 -31.48 -6.15
N GLY A 453 6.24 -30.84 -6.58
CA GLY A 453 6.33 -29.53 -7.20
C GLY A 453 6.22 -28.36 -6.21
N PRO A 454 5.80 -27.17 -6.69
CA PRO A 454 5.83 -25.94 -5.91
C PRO A 454 4.91 -25.96 -4.69
N VAL A 455 5.31 -25.22 -3.64
CA VAL A 455 4.44 -24.84 -2.54
C VAL A 455 3.47 -23.77 -3.02
N ILE A 456 2.17 -24.02 -2.91
CA ILE A 456 1.15 -23.03 -3.26
C ILE A 456 0.96 -22.11 -2.06
N VAL A 457 1.05 -20.79 -2.27
CA VAL A 457 0.82 -19.78 -1.23
C VAL A 457 -0.27 -18.82 -1.73
N HIS A 458 -1.30 -18.62 -0.93
CA HIS A 458 -2.37 -17.68 -1.27
C HIS A 458 -2.86 -16.90 -0.07
N CYS A 459 -3.47 -15.76 -0.38
CA CYS A 459 -4.27 -14.99 0.57
C CYS A 459 -5.58 -14.64 -0.13
N SER A 460 -5.99 -13.37 -0.15
CA SER A 460 -7.14 -12.95 -0.95
C SER A 460 -6.74 -12.57 -2.38
N ALA A 461 -5.87 -11.57 -2.55
CA ALA A 461 -5.36 -11.15 -3.86
C ALA A 461 -4.14 -11.95 -4.36
N GLY A 462 -3.48 -12.69 -3.46
CA GLY A 462 -2.28 -13.45 -3.78
C GLY A 462 -1.03 -12.61 -4.00
N ILE A 463 -0.93 -11.44 -3.37
CA ILE A 463 0.22 -10.51 -3.54
C ILE A 463 0.78 -9.94 -2.23
N GLY A 464 -0.07 -9.46 -1.31
CA GLY A 464 0.37 -8.81 -0.07
C GLY A 464 0.94 -9.80 0.96
N ARG A 465 0.06 -10.46 1.72
CA ARG A 465 0.42 -11.48 2.73
C ARG A 465 1.22 -12.63 2.12
N THR A 466 0.82 -13.07 0.93
CA THR A 466 1.55 -14.05 0.12
C THR A 466 2.99 -13.60 -0.15
N GLY A 467 3.19 -12.34 -0.54
CA GLY A 467 4.52 -11.76 -0.74
C GLY A 467 5.35 -11.71 0.52
N CYS A 468 4.77 -11.28 1.64
CA CYS A 468 5.47 -11.29 2.93
C CYS A 468 5.96 -12.68 3.30
N PHE A 469 5.10 -13.71 3.24
CA PHE A 469 5.47 -15.07 3.60
C PHE A 469 6.58 -15.64 2.71
N ILE A 470 6.46 -15.50 1.39
CA ILE A 470 7.46 -16.01 0.45
C ILE A 470 8.78 -15.25 0.64
N ALA A 471 8.75 -13.92 0.77
CA ALA A 471 9.94 -13.11 1.01
C ALA A 471 10.63 -13.54 2.30
N THR A 472 9.91 -13.62 3.41
CA THR A 472 10.45 -14.07 4.70
C THR A 472 11.07 -15.46 4.58
N THR A 473 10.42 -16.42 3.91
CA THR A 473 10.97 -17.78 3.74
C THR A 473 12.29 -17.77 2.95
N ILE A 474 12.39 -17.00 1.87
CA ILE A 474 13.61 -16.86 1.06
C ILE A 474 14.72 -16.19 1.88
N LEU A 475 14.39 -15.10 2.57
CA LEU A 475 15.34 -14.28 3.32
C LEU A 475 15.83 -14.98 4.59
N CYS A 476 15.01 -15.82 5.24
CA CYS A 476 15.45 -16.68 6.34
C CYS A 476 16.51 -17.69 5.87
N LYS A 477 16.38 -18.24 4.65
CA LYS A 477 17.41 -19.12 4.06
C LYS A 477 18.68 -18.33 3.71
N GLN A 478 18.53 -17.15 3.11
CA GLN A 478 19.66 -16.29 2.80
C GLN A 478 20.45 -15.93 4.05
N LEU A 479 19.77 -15.47 5.10
CA LEU A 479 20.41 -15.11 6.36
C LEU A 479 21.12 -16.31 7.00
N LYS A 480 20.48 -17.49 7.00
CA LYS A 480 21.07 -18.71 7.56
C LYS A 480 22.31 -19.19 6.79
N ASN A 481 22.33 -19.03 5.47
CA ASN A 481 23.40 -19.56 4.62
C ASN A 481 24.54 -18.57 4.38
N GLU A 482 24.23 -17.28 4.31
CA GLU A 482 25.17 -16.22 3.90
C GLU A 482 25.48 -15.22 5.02
N GLY A 483 24.69 -15.18 6.10
CA GLY A 483 24.84 -14.20 7.18
C GLY A 483 24.42 -12.77 6.81
N VAL A 484 23.82 -12.59 5.63
CA VAL A 484 23.31 -11.30 5.11
C VAL A 484 21.91 -11.47 4.53
N VAL A 485 21.19 -10.38 4.33
CA VAL A 485 19.88 -10.37 3.64
C VAL A 485 19.80 -9.23 2.64
N ASP A 486 19.12 -9.46 1.51
CA ASP A 486 18.83 -8.42 0.53
C ASP A 486 17.33 -8.33 0.25
N ILE A 487 16.63 -7.62 1.14
CA ILE A 487 15.17 -7.55 1.17
C ILE A 487 14.63 -6.79 -0.06
N LEU A 488 15.36 -5.77 -0.53
CA LEU A 488 15.05 -5.02 -1.75
C LEU A 488 15.17 -5.90 -3.00
N ARG A 489 16.26 -6.66 -3.15
CA ARG A 489 16.41 -7.60 -4.28
C ARG A 489 15.35 -8.68 -4.25
N THR A 490 15.09 -9.31 -3.11
CA THR A 490 14.04 -10.34 -3.01
C THR A 490 12.68 -9.77 -3.37
N THR A 491 12.32 -8.59 -2.85
CA THR A 491 11.03 -7.95 -3.20
C THR A 491 10.95 -7.62 -4.69
N SER A 492 12.04 -7.12 -5.27
CA SER A 492 12.11 -6.80 -6.69
C SER A 492 11.96 -8.04 -7.57
N GLN A 493 12.60 -9.14 -7.21
CA GLN A 493 12.45 -10.43 -7.90
C GLN A 493 11.02 -10.97 -7.78
N LEU A 494 10.41 -10.92 -6.60
CA LEU A 494 9.02 -11.35 -6.44
C LEU A 494 8.07 -10.51 -7.30
N ARG A 495 8.35 -9.21 -7.47
CA ARG A 495 7.57 -8.33 -8.34
C ARG A 495 7.83 -8.59 -9.83
N LEU A 496 9.02 -9.05 -10.23
CA LEU A 496 9.24 -9.57 -11.58
C LEU A 496 8.35 -10.78 -11.83
N ASP A 497 8.34 -11.73 -10.90
CA ASP A 497 7.58 -12.98 -11.02
C ASP A 497 6.06 -12.75 -10.95
N ARG A 498 5.59 -11.88 -10.04
CA ARG A 498 4.17 -11.50 -9.90
C ARG A 498 4.03 -10.04 -9.46
N GLY A 499 3.32 -9.23 -10.24
CA GLY A 499 3.11 -7.81 -9.99
C GLY A 499 2.42 -7.55 -8.65
N GLY A 500 2.98 -6.63 -7.88
CA GLY A 500 2.44 -6.13 -6.62
C GLY A 500 2.77 -6.98 -5.40
N MET A 501 3.66 -7.96 -5.50
CA MET A 501 4.15 -8.71 -4.34
C MET A 501 4.70 -7.76 -3.27
N ILE A 502 4.25 -7.97 -2.03
CA ILE A 502 4.34 -7.02 -0.91
C ILE A 502 3.66 -5.70 -1.27
N GLN A 503 2.43 -5.52 -0.77
CA GLN A 503 1.49 -4.53 -1.29
C GLN A 503 1.57 -3.18 -0.58
N THR A 504 1.99 -3.13 0.68
CA THR A 504 2.05 -1.90 1.47
C THR A 504 3.41 -1.70 2.12
N ALA A 505 3.74 -0.45 2.48
CA ALA A 505 4.99 -0.15 3.15
C ALA A 505 5.07 -0.79 4.54
N GLU A 506 3.96 -0.91 5.24
CA GLU A 506 3.88 -1.58 6.55
C GLU A 506 4.22 -3.07 6.42
N GLN A 507 3.75 -3.72 5.35
CA GLN A 507 4.11 -5.11 5.04
C GLN A 507 5.62 -5.25 4.77
N TYR A 508 6.21 -4.29 4.07
CA TYR A 508 7.65 -4.27 3.80
C TYR A 508 8.49 -4.04 5.08
N GLN A 509 8.06 -3.12 5.94
CA GLN A 509 8.63 -2.90 7.28
C GLN A 509 8.51 -4.15 8.15
N PHE A 510 7.35 -4.83 8.11
CA PHE A 510 7.14 -6.05 8.87
C PHE A 510 8.08 -7.18 8.46
N VAL A 511 8.38 -7.34 7.16
CA VAL A 511 9.40 -8.31 6.71
C VAL A 511 10.77 -7.99 7.35
N HIS A 512 11.16 -6.72 7.44
CA HIS A 512 12.40 -6.31 8.13
C HIS A 512 12.37 -6.67 9.62
N HIS A 513 11.26 -6.38 10.32
CA HIS A 513 11.12 -6.72 11.75
C HIS A 513 11.18 -8.22 11.99
N VAL A 514 10.52 -9.03 11.15
CA VAL A 514 10.51 -10.49 11.25
C VAL A 514 11.92 -11.04 11.05
N LEU A 515 12.66 -10.55 10.06
CA LEU A 515 14.03 -10.98 9.81
C LEU A 515 14.99 -10.52 10.91
N SER A 516 14.80 -9.31 11.42
CA SER A 516 15.54 -8.82 12.59
C SER A 516 15.29 -9.67 13.84
N LEU A 517 14.09 -10.25 14.00
CA LEU A 517 13.82 -11.18 15.10
C LEU A 517 14.47 -12.53 14.87
N TYR A 518 14.37 -13.05 13.64
CA TYR A 518 14.95 -14.33 13.25
C TYR A 518 16.48 -14.35 13.40
N GLU A 519 17.15 -13.25 13.03
CA GLU A 519 18.59 -13.07 13.25
C GLU A 519 18.95 -13.22 14.74
N LYS A 520 18.19 -12.57 15.64
CA LYS A 520 18.43 -12.65 17.10
C LYS A 520 18.25 -14.08 17.64
N GLN A 521 17.34 -14.84 17.05
CA GLN A 521 17.14 -16.25 17.42
C GLN A 521 18.31 -17.12 16.94
N LEU A 522 18.84 -16.87 15.74
CA LEU A 522 20.02 -17.57 15.21
C LEU A 522 21.29 -17.30 16.01
N SER A 523 21.54 -16.03 16.40
CA SER A 523 22.71 -15.66 17.19
C SER A 523 22.66 -16.29 18.59
N CYS A 524 21.50 -16.23 19.26
CA CYS A 524 21.33 -16.86 20.58
C CYS A 524 21.54 -18.39 20.53
N ALA A 525 21.07 -19.07 19.48
CA ALA A 525 21.27 -20.52 19.31
C ALA A 525 22.72 -20.93 18.96
N THR A 526 23.58 -19.97 18.58
CA THR A 526 24.99 -20.23 18.29
C THR A 526 25.89 -20.02 19.52
N GLU A 527 25.42 -19.26 20.51
CA GLU A 527 26.12 -19.00 21.77
C GLU A 527 25.87 -20.09 22.83
N GLU A 528 24.80 -20.88 22.69
CA GLU A 528 24.51 -22.11 23.46
C GLU A 528 25.20 -23.34 22.87
#